data_AF-A0A959NC90-F1
#
_entry.id   AF-A0A959NC90-F1
#
_cell.length_a   1.000
_cell.length_b   1.000
_cell.length_c   1.000
_cell.angle_alpha   90.00
_cell.angle_beta   90.00
_cell.angle_gamma   90.00
#
_symmetry.space_group_name_H-M   'P 1'
#
loop_
_entity.id
_entity.type
_entity.pdbx_description
1 polymer ?
#
loop_
_entity_poly.entity_id
_entity_poly.type
_entity_poly.pdbx_seq_one_letter_code
_entity_poly.pdbx_strand_id
1 'polypeptide(L)'
;FLSAEQVVLIILGKNYYQSILILKIISFLPFIILLSNIGGIQIMINLNYEYEYFLVYLVTSIISLLLSFILVPFYFEIGTSITVILTELLVTILIIGILIYKNSLRYKKL
;
A
#
# COMPACT_ATOMS: atom_id res chain seq x y z
N PHE A 1 2.68 15.68 2.78
CA PHE A 1 4.00 15.94 2.15
C PHE A 1 4.58 17.33 2.47
N LEU A 2 3.95 18.43 2.01
CA LEU A 2 4.50 19.80 2.15
C LEU A 2 4.65 20.27 3.61
N SER A 3 3.71 19.92 4.48
CA SER A 3 3.70 20.35 5.89
C SER A 3 4.33 19.36 6.87
N ALA A 4 5.05 18.35 6.38
CA ALA A 4 5.56 17.27 7.25
C ALA A 4 6.45 17.78 8.39
N GLU A 5 7.30 18.76 8.13
CA GLU A 5 8.19 19.36 9.14
C GLU A 5 7.41 20.09 10.25
N GLN A 6 6.39 20.87 9.88
CA GLN A 6 5.52 21.56 10.84
C GLN A 6 4.75 20.56 11.70
N VAL A 7 4.22 19.50 11.07
CA VAL A 7 3.49 18.42 11.78
C VAL A 7 4.41 17.72 12.78
N VAL A 8 5.63 17.34 12.38
CA VAL A 8 6.58 16.70 13.30
C VAL A 8 6.96 17.63 14.45
N LEU A 9 7.29 18.89 14.16
CA LEU A 9 7.73 19.83 15.20
C LEU A 9 6.63 20.17 16.20
N ILE A 10 5.37 20.25 15.77
CA ILE A 10 4.22 20.56 16.63
C ILE A 10 3.78 19.33 17.42
N ILE A 11 3.73 18.16 16.80
CA ILE A 11 3.11 16.96 17.40
C ILE A 11 4.15 16.10 18.15
N LEU A 12 5.32 15.88 17.53
CA LEU A 12 6.34 14.96 18.05
C LEU A 12 7.46 15.71 18.78
N GLY A 13 7.71 16.96 18.41
CA GLY A 13 8.75 17.81 18.97
C GLY A 13 10.09 17.72 18.24
N LYS A 14 11.05 18.57 18.64
CA LYS A 14 12.32 18.79 17.92
C LYS A 14 13.25 17.57 17.84
N ASN A 15 13.11 16.61 18.75
CA ASN A 15 13.95 15.40 18.79
C ASN A 15 13.63 14.41 17.66
N TYR A 16 12.54 14.61 16.91
CA TYR A 16 12.06 13.70 15.87
C TYR A 16 12.34 14.21 14.45
N TYR A 17 13.36 15.06 14.28
CA TYR A 17 13.73 15.62 12.97
C TYR A 17 13.98 14.54 11.90
N GLN A 18 14.56 13.39 12.30
CA GLN A 18 14.79 12.24 11.40
C GLN A 18 13.48 11.63 10.89
N SER A 19 12.39 11.69 11.67
CA SER A 19 11.06 11.22 11.29
C SER A 19 10.38 12.06 10.22
N ILE A 20 10.88 13.28 9.93
CA ILE A 20 10.33 14.12 8.85
C ILE A 20 10.51 13.44 7.50
N LEU A 21 11.66 12.80 7.25
CA LEU A 21 11.91 12.09 6.00
C LEU A 21 10.94 10.92 5.83
N ILE A 22 10.80 10.10 6.87
CA ILE A 22 9.85 8.99 6.92
C ILE A 22 8.43 9.50 6.69
N LEU A 23 8.01 10.54 7.41
CA LEU A 23 6.67 11.12 7.29
C LEU A 23 6.39 11.61 5.87
N LYS A 24 7.37 12.23 5.20
CA LYS A 24 7.25 12.62 3.80
C LYS A 24 7.00 11.41 2.90
N ILE A 25 7.79 10.33 3.08
CA ILE A 25 7.66 9.08 2.32
C ILE A 25 6.27 8.46 2.53
N ILE A 26 5.84 8.27 3.78
CA ILE A 26 4.55 7.64 4.09
C ILE A 26 3.34 8.55 3.81
N SER A 27 3.52 9.87 3.68
CA SER A 27 2.38 10.79 3.47
C SER A 27 1.64 10.59 2.14
N PHE A 28 2.22 9.85 1.21
CA PHE A 28 1.54 9.43 -0.04
C PHE A 28 0.76 8.12 0.10
N LEU A 29 1.03 7.31 1.14
CA LEU A 29 0.35 6.03 1.36
C LEU A 29 -1.17 6.13 1.45
N PRO A 30 -1.77 7.13 2.13
CA PRO A 30 -3.23 7.23 2.19
C PRO A 30 -3.90 7.27 0.82
N PHE A 31 -3.25 7.86 -0.18
CA PHE A 31 -3.77 7.89 -1.55
C PHE A 31 -3.69 6.51 -2.22
N ILE A 32 -2.58 5.79 -2.06
CA ILE A 32 -2.41 4.44 -2.62
C ILE A 32 -3.38 3.46 -1.95
N ILE A 33 -3.48 3.51 -0.61
CA ILE A 33 -4.40 2.71 0.20
C ILE A 33 -5.86 3.01 -0.18
N LEU A 34 -6.20 4.25 -0.51
CA LEU A 34 -7.53 4.59 -0.98
C LEU A 34 -7.86 3.87 -2.30
N LEU A 35 -6.93 3.83 -3.25
CA LEU A 35 -7.12 3.12 -4.52
C LEU A 35 -7.27 1.61 -4.30
N SER A 36 -6.43 1.01 -3.46
CA SER A 36 -6.53 -0.43 -3.14
C SER A 36 -7.84 -0.77 -2.42
N ASN A 37 -8.30 0.08 -1.49
CA ASN A 37 -9.56 -0.14 -0.78
C ASN A 37 -10.80 0.05 -1.65
N ILE A 38 -10.83 1.07 -2.52
CA ILE A 38 -11.92 1.25 -3.48
C ILE A 38 -11.95 0.04 -4.43
N GLY A 39 -10.82 -0.32 -5.04
CA GLY A 39 -10.76 -1.44 -5.96
C GLY A 39 -11.07 -2.78 -5.31
N GLY A 40 -10.49 -3.06 -4.15
CA GLY A 40 -10.64 -4.33 -3.46
C GLY A 40 -11.96 -4.44 -2.70
N ILE A 41 -12.14 -3.63 -1.67
CA ILE A 41 -13.31 -3.74 -0.79
C ILE A 41 -14.58 -3.27 -1.50
N GLN A 42 -14.55 -2.11 -2.17
CA GLN A 42 -15.78 -1.54 -2.73
C GLN A 42 -16.15 -2.13 -4.10
N ILE A 43 -15.19 -2.57 -4.91
CA ILE A 43 -15.47 -3.10 -6.25
C ILE A 43 -15.38 -4.63 -6.27
N MET A 44 -14.24 -5.24 -5.91
CA MET A 44 -14.05 -6.69 -6.03
C MET A 44 -15.05 -7.48 -5.18
N ILE A 45 -15.24 -7.11 -3.91
CA ILE A 45 -16.20 -7.81 -3.03
C ILE A 45 -17.63 -7.68 -3.57
N ASN A 46 -18.04 -6.48 -4.00
CA ASN A 46 -19.36 -6.26 -4.60
C ASN A 46 -19.57 -7.01 -5.93
N LEU A 47 -18.50 -7.40 -6.62
CA LEU A 47 -18.53 -8.25 -7.81
C LEU A 47 -18.37 -9.76 -7.51
N ASN A 48 -18.40 -10.15 -6.22
CA ASN A 48 -18.17 -11.51 -5.73
C ASN A 48 -16.76 -12.05 -6.05
N TYR A 49 -15.74 -11.19 -6.07
CA TYR A 49 -14.33 -11.57 -6.24
C TYR A 49 -13.57 -11.62 -4.90
N GLU A 50 -14.26 -12.09 -3.85
CA GLU A 50 -13.76 -12.14 -2.47
C GLU A 50 -12.53 -13.06 -2.35
N TYR A 51 -12.54 -14.19 -3.06
CA TYR A 51 -11.42 -15.14 -3.05
C TYR A 51 -10.17 -14.53 -3.69
N GLU A 52 -10.31 -13.81 -4.81
CA GLU A 52 -9.18 -13.12 -5.43
C GLU A 52 -8.67 -11.99 -4.54
N TYR A 53 -9.57 -11.23 -3.91
CA TYR A 53 -9.19 -10.19 -2.96
C TYR A 53 -8.38 -10.76 -1.80
N PHE A 54 -8.84 -11.87 -1.20
CA PHE A 54 -8.12 -12.59 -0.16
C PHE A 54 -6.74 -13.06 -0.63
N LEU A 55 -6.65 -13.68 -1.81
CA LEU A 55 -5.38 -14.17 -2.35
C LEU A 55 -4.38 -13.04 -2.62
N VAL A 56 -4.82 -11.89 -3.13
CA VAL A 56 -3.96 -10.72 -3.30
C VAL A 56 -3.33 -10.35 -1.97
N TYR A 57 -4.15 -10.12 -0.93
CA TYR A 57 -3.64 -9.72 0.38
C TYR A 57 -2.77 -10.80 1.04
N LEU A 58 -3.08 -12.08 0.85
CA LEU A 58 -2.25 -13.17 1.38
C LEU A 58 -0.86 -13.16 0.74
N VAL A 59 -0.79 -13.10 -0.60
CA VAL A 59 0.48 -13.10 -1.34
C VAL A 59 1.28 -11.85 -1.03
N THR A 60 0.66 -10.68 -1.05
CA THR A 60 1.34 -9.40 -0.76
C THR A 60 1.85 -9.36 0.68
N SER A 61 1.12 -9.92 1.65
CA SER A 61 1.57 -9.97 3.05
C SER A 61 2.80 -10.85 3.22
N ILE A 62 2.86 -12.00 2.54
CA ILE A 62 4.06 -12.86 2.57
C ILE A 62 5.25 -12.13 1.95
N ILE A 63 5.06 -11.50 0.80
CA ILE A 63 6.10 -10.69 0.14
C ILE A 63 6.54 -9.54 1.05
N SER A 64 5.60 -8.86 1.72
CA SER A 64 5.88 -7.80 2.69
C SER A 64 6.79 -8.28 3.81
N LEU A 65 6.52 -9.47 4.38
CA LEU A 65 7.34 -10.00 5.47
C LEU A 65 8.75 -10.31 4.99
N LEU A 66 8.90 -10.92 3.81
CA LEU A 66 10.20 -11.19 3.22
C LEU A 66 10.98 -9.89 2.95
N LEU A 67 10.33 -8.89 2.35
CA LEU A 67 10.93 -7.57 2.14
C LEU A 67 11.34 -6.93 3.46
N SER A 68 10.50 -6.99 4.49
CA SER A 68 10.82 -6.46 5.81
C SER A 68 12.07 -7.11 6.40
N PHE A 69 12.17 -8.45 6.36
CA PHE A 69 13.35 -9.16 6.87
C PHE A 69 14.63 -8.81 6.12
N ILE A 70 14.52 -8.43 4.84
CA ILE A 70 15.68 -8.03 4.03
C ILE A 70 16.00 -6.56 4.28
N LEU A 71 15.04 -5.64 4.11
CA LEU A 71 15.27 -4.19 4.06
C LEU A 71 15.44 -3.55 5.44
N VAL A 72 14.69 -4.00 6.44
CA VAL A 72 14.68 -3.36 7.77
C VAL A 72 16.03 -3.48 8.48
N PRO A 73 16.75 -4.62 8.46
CA PRO A 73 18.08 -4.70 9.09
C PRO A 73 19.13 -3.76 8.48
N PHE A 74 19.03 -3.43 7.18
CA PHE A 74 20.00 -2.55 6.52
C PHE A 74 19.62 -1.06 6.59
N TYR A 75 18.32 -0.75 6.55
CA TYR A 75 17.81 0.62 6.39
C TYR A 75 16.88 1.08 7.52
N PHE A 76 16.69 0.26 8.56
CA PHE A 76 15.84 0.54 9.72
C PHE A 76 14.43 1.04 9.35
N GLU A 77 14.04 2.19 9.90
CA GLU A 77 12.83 2.96 9.60
C GLU A 77 12.63 3.29 8.11
N ILE A 78 13.70 3.60 7.37
CA ILE A 78 13.61 3.86 5.93
C ILE A 78 13.27 2.54 5.21
N GLY A 79 13.89 1.43 5.62
CA GLY A 79 13.59 0.09 5.10
C GLY A 79 12.13 -0.31 5.32
N THR A 80 11.58 0.02 6.49
CA THR A 80 10.16 -0.18 6.80
C THR A 80 9.28 0.64 5.87
N SER A 81 9.61 1.92 5.69
CA SER A 81 8.86 2.84 4.83
C SER A 81 8.83 2.38 3.38
N ILE A 82 9.97 1.93 2.85
CA ILE A 82 10.10 1.39 1.49
C ILE A 82 9.27 0.11 1.36
N THR A 83 9.35 -0.78 2.34
CA THR A 83 8.61 -2.05 2.31
C THR A 83 7.11 -1.79 2.21
N VAL A 84 6.56 -0.89 3.03
CA VAL A 84 5.12 -0.57 3.01
C VAL A 84 4.69 0.07 1.70
N ILE A 85 5.51 0.93 1.09
CA ILE A 85 5.19 1.52 -0.22
C ILE A 85 5.17 0.46 -1.30
N LEU A 86 6.17 -0.42 -1.35
CA LEU A 86 6.24 -1.48 -2.35
C LEU A 86 5.07 -2.44 -2.21
N THR A 87 4.66 -2.77 -0.99
CA THR A 87 3.55 -3.68 -0.75
C THR A 87 2.22 -3.06 -1.18
N GLU A 88 1.96 -1.80 -0.82
CA GLU A 88 0.73 -1.11 -1.23
C GLU A 88 0.66 -0.88 -2.75
N LEU A 89 1.78 -0.56 -3.39
CA LEU A 89 1.84 -0.49 -4.86
C LEU A 89 1.52 -1.85 -5.49
N LEU A 90 2.11 -2.93 -4.96
CA LEU A 90 1.89 -4.28 -5.47
C LEU A 90 0.44 -4.73 -5.28
N VAL A 91 -0.16 -4.47 -4.12
CA VAL A 91 -1.60 -4.70 -3.88
C VAL A 91 -2.44 -3.94 -4.91
N THR A 92 -2.18 -2.64 -5.08
CA THR A 92 -2.96 -1.78 -5.98
C THR A 92 -2.87 -2.26 -7.44
N ILE A 93 -1.67 -2.60 -7.90
CA ILE A 93 -1.45 -3.13 -9.26
C ILE A 93 -2.20 -4.45 -9.47
N LEU A 94 -2.13 -5.38 -8.52
CA LEU A 94 -2.81 -6.67 -8.62
C LEU A 94 -4.33 -6.52 -8.65
N ILE A 95 -4.89 -5.69 -7.77
CA ILE A 95 -6.33 -5.40 -7.75
C ILE A 95 -6.79 -4.82 -9.09
N ILE A 96 -6.11 -3.80 -9.59
CA ILE A 96 -6.45 -3.17 -10.88
C ILE A 96 -6.34 -4.18 -12.02
N GLY A 97 -5.27 -4.98 -12.05
CA GLY A 97 -5.06 -6.02 -13.07
C GLY A 97 -6.17 -7.06 -13.09
N ILE A 98 -6.58 -7.57 -11.92
CA ILE A 98 -7.67 -8.55 -11.79
C ILE A 98 -9.00 -7.95 -12.23
N LEU A 99 -9.30 -6.71 -11.83
CA LEU A 99 -10.52 -6.01 -12.22
C LEU A 99 -10.61 -5.85 -13.74
N ILE A 100 -9.53 -5.41 -14.40
CA ILE A 100 -9.49 -5.25 -15.86
C ILE A 100 -9.69 -6.61 -16.56
N TYR A 101 -8.97 -7.64 -16.12
CA TYR A 101 -9.03 -8.97 -16.72
C TYR A 101 -10.43 -9.58 -16.62
N LYS A 102 -11.03 -9.57 -15.42
CA LYS A 102 -12.35 -10.17 -15.20
C LYS A 102 -13.47 -9.36 -15.86
N ASN A 103 -13.38 -8.04 -15.89
CA ASN A 103 -14.38 -7.21 -16.57
C ASN A 103 -14.39 -7.47 -18.08
N SER A 104 -13.21 -7.60 -18.71
CA SER A 104 -13.09 -7.97 -20.12
C SER A 104 -13.74 -9.32 -20.45
N LEU A 105 -13.57 -10.32 -19.59
CA LEU A 105 -14.22 -11.63 -19.74
C LEU A 105 -15.74 -11.56 -19.60
N ARG A 106 -16.25 -10.69 -18.72
CA ARG A 106 -17.69 -10.49 -18.52
C ARG A 106 -18.35 -9.87 -19.76
N TYR A 107 -17.71 -8.90 -20.40
CA TYR A 107 -18.21 -8.30 -21.65
C TYR A 107 -18.29 -9.28 -22.81
N LYS A 108 -17.37 -10.26 -22.90
CA LYS A 108 -17.39 -11.28 -23.98
C LYS A 108 -18.50 -12.34 -23.83
N LYS A 109 -19.15 -12.41 -22.66
CA LYS A 109 -20.23 -13.38 -22.38
C LYS A 109 -21.64 -12.80 -22.59
N LEU A 110 -21.75 -11.49 -22.86
CA LEU A 110 -22.98 -10.77 -23.19
C LEU A 110 -23.12 -10.67 -24.71
#